data_AF-A0A7X7KNZ2-F1
#
_entry.id   AF-A0A7X7KNZ2-F1
#
_cell.length_a   1.000
_cell.length_b   1.000
_cell.length_c   1.000
_cell.angle_alpha   90.00
_cell.angle_beta   90.00
_cell.angle_gamma   90.00
#
_symmetry.space_group_name_H-M   'P 1'
#
loop_
_entity.id
_entity.type
_entity.pdbx_description
1 polymer ?
#
loop_
_entity_poly.entity_id
_entity_poly.type
_entity_poly.pdbx_seq_one_letter_code
_entity_poly.pdbx_strand_id
1 'polypeptide(L)'
;AGNPGSALAEVTWIEPDTAVTDAVIIATGTAQVLTIAGGRNRIDGGIHSNDEVHIAAGQTRVNGRVSAHGNVRFTGPKVWAGAVAPKAGIVTLPTFALEEFRRRADVTYPDSQRFDGDLPDGLHVVDGDVTLTGNLSARVTIVASGDILLAAGQRRLQAWDRTGILFLAGGDIRVSGSTNHFTGTLHAPDGCFSTAGCRNAFLDSRIWAREVAIIGGWNDFGQARQEDPATTRPRPVTASRQRPRQASHREDSAP
;
A
#
# COMPACT_ATOMS: atom_id res chain seq x y z
N ALA A 1 21.93 20.35 32.75
CA ALA A 1 21.38 19.22 32.00
C ALA A 1 19.92 19.51 31.69
N GLY A 2 19.62 19.91 30.46
CA GLY A 2 18.26 20.14 29.99
C GLY A 2 18.16 19.50 28.61
N ASN A 3 17.35 18.46 28.49
CA ASN A 3 17.09 17.76 27.24
C ASN A 3 15.94 18.50 26.54
N PRO A 4 16.15 19.19 25.39
CA PRO A 4 15.03 19.68 24.62
C PRO A 4 14.49 18.50 23.82
N GLY A 5 13.32 18.01 24.24
CA GLY A 5 12.56 17.04 23.49
C GLY A 5 12.39 17.52 22.05
N SER A 6 12.96 16.77 21.11
CA SER A 6 12.68 16.93 19.69
C SER A 6 11.21 16.63 19.47
N ALA A 7 10.40 17.69 19.40
CA ALA A 7 9.05 17.60 18.89
C ALA A 7 9.17 17.07 17.46
N LEU A 8 8.80 15.79 17.28
CA LEU A 8 8.63 15.17 15.98
C LEU A 8 7.60 16.02 15.25
N ALA A 9 7.99 16.68 14.16
CA ALA A 9 7.04 17.33 13.28
C ALA A 9 6.06 16.25 12.80
N GLU A 10 4.79 16.39 13.15
CA GLU A 10 3.73 15.52 12.65
C GLU A 10 3.66 15.69 11.13
N VAL A 11 4.00 14.62 10.39
CA VAL A 11 3.73 14.54 8.95
C VAL A 11 2.22 14.76 8.79
N THR A 12 1.86 15.90 8.22
CA THR A 12 0.45 16.26 8.05
C THR A 12 -0.10 15.44 6.90
N TRP A 13 -0.78 14.34 7.25
CA TRP A 13 -1.59 13.57 6.33
C TRP A 13 -2.74 14.46 5.84
N ILE A 14 -2.60 15.03 4.66
CA ILE A 14 -3.76 15.55 3.93
C ILE A 14 -4.35 14.35 3.22
N GLU A 15 -5.37 13.75 3.84
CA GLU A 15 -6.21 12.74 3.18
C GLU A 15 -6.72 13.35 1.86
N PRO A 16 -6.67 12.60 0.74
CA PRO A 16 -7.34 13.02 -0.48
C PRO A 16 -8.80 13.33 -0.17
N ASP A 17 -9.37 14.31 -0.87
CA ASP A 17 -10.74 14.79 -0.66
C ASP A 17 -11.71 13.62 -0.38
N THR A 18 -12.49 13.77 0.69
CA THR A 18 -13.21 12.72 1.44
C THR A 18 -14.12 11.79 0.63
N ALA A 19 -14.32 12.04 -0.66
CA ALA A 19 -15.05 11.16 -1.57
C ALA A 19 -14.24 9.94 -2.08
N VAL A 20 -12.92 9.87 -1.84
CA VAL A 20 -12.01 8.85 -2.43
C VAL A 20 -11.22 8.04 -1.38
N THR A 21 -11.59 8.11 -0.10
CA THR A 21 -10.90 7.43 1.02
C THR A 21 -10.80 5.91 0.91
N ASP A 22 -11.63 5.28 0.09
CA ASP A 22 -11.65 3.83 -0.11
C ASP A 22 -10.80 3.36 -1.30
N ALA A 23 -10.23 4.28 -2.08
CA ALA A 23 -9.48 3.93 -3.27
C ALA A 23 -8.06 3.44 -2.92
N VAL A 24 -7.81 2.17 -3.24
CA VAL A 24 -6.48 1.55 -3.10
C VAL A 24 -5.59 1.85 -4.29
N ILE A 25 -6.16 2.27 -5.42
CA ILE A 25 -5.43 2.71 -6.61
C ILE A 25 -5.92 4.10 -7.02
N ILE A 26 -5.01 5.06 -7.10
CA ILE A 26 -5.30 6.44 -7.51
C ILE A 26 -4.30 6.83 -8.61
N ALA A 27 -4.83 7.27 -9.76
CA ALA A 27 -4.09 7.93 -10.83
C ALA A 27 -4.50 9.41 -10.91
N THR A 28 -3.55 10.34 -10.71
CA THR A 28 -3.85 11.78 -10.65
C THR A 28 -3.59 12.56 -11.93
N GLY A 29 -3.02 11.94 -12.95
CA GLY A 29 -2.87 12.53 -14.28
C GLY A 29 -4.23 12.86 -14.90
N THR A 30 -4.33 14.02 -15.54
CA THR A 30 -5.57 14.53 -16.17
C THR A 30 -5.59 14.31 -17.69
N ALA A 31 -4.61 13.58 -18.23
CA ALA A 31 -4.47 13.33 -19.67
C ALA A 31 -4.02 11.90 -19.97
N GLN A 32 -4.13 10.99 -18.99
CA GLN A 32 -3.68 9.61 -19.09
C GLN A 32 -4.72 8.66 -18.50
N VAL A 33 -5.06 7.65 -19.28
CA VAL A 33 -6.05 6.64 -18.88
C VAL A 33 -5.44 5.67 -17.87
N LEU A 34 -6.09 5.52 -16.71
CA LEU A 34 -5.80 4.40 -15.80
C LEU A 34 -6.21 3.11 -16.50
N THR A 35 -5.22 2.27 -16.83
CA THR A 35 -5.42 1.08 -17.66
C THR A 35 -5.24 -0.21 -16.86
N ILE A 36 -6.21 -1.11 -16.96
CA ILE A 36 -6.10 -2.50 -16.49
C ILE A 36 -6.32 -3.44 -17.66
N ALA A 37 -5.22 -3.96 -18.22
CA ALA A 37 -5.23 -4.81 -19.41
C ALA A 37 -5.02 -6.30 -19.08
N GLY A 38 -4.28 -6.62 -18.01
CA GLY A 38 -4.05 -8.00 -17.58
C GLY A 38 -5.27 -8.63 -16.93
N GLY A 39 -5.58 -9.88 -17.28
CA GLY A 39 -6.74 -10.60 -16.76
C GLY A 39 -6.61 -11.12 -15.33
N ARG A 40 -7.74 -11.46 -14.70
CA ARG A 40 -7.81 -12.12 -13.37
C ARG A 40 -7.22 -11.31 -12.22
N ASN A 41 -7.13 -9.99 -12.36
CA ASN A 41 -6.73 -9.13 -11.26
C ASN A 41 -7.89 -9.02 -10.25
N ARG A 42 -7.55 -8.94 -8.96
CA ARG A 42 -8.50 -8.69 -7.87
C ARG A 42 -8.07 -7.44 -7.12
N ILE A 43 -8.99 -6.49 -7.00
CA ILE A 43 -8.76 -5.22 -6.30
C ILE A 43 -9.78 -5.14 -5.16
N ASP A 44 -9.30 -5.16 -3.93
CA ASP A 44 -10.09 -5.05 -2.71
C ASP A 44 -10.04 -3.62 -2.20
N GLY A 45 -10.92 -2.82 -2.74
CA GLY A 45 -10.93 -1.37 -2.58
C GLY A 45 -11.42 -0.70 -3.86
N GLY A 46 -11.52 0.62 -3.81
CA GLY A 46 -11.87 1.43 -4.97
C GLY A 46 -10.67 1.71 -5.89
N ILE A 47 -10.97 2.20 -7.08
CA ILE A 47 -10.00 2.83 -7.96
C ILE A 47 -10.50 4.21 -8.40
N HIS A 48 -9.58 5.14 -8.56
CA HIS A 48 -9.86 6.50 -9.01
C HIS A 48 -8.88 6.96 -10.10
N SER A 49 -9.38 7.69 -11.09
CA SER A 49 -8.58 8.37 -12.11
C SER A 49 -9.05 9.83 -12.28
N ASN A 50 -8.10 10.76 -12.34
CA ASN A 50 -8.36 12.15 -12.73
C ASN A 50 -8.59 12.35 -14.24
N ASP A 51 -8.47 11.29 -15.03
CA ASP A 51 -8.85 11.23 -16.44
C ASP A 51 -9.84 10.08 -16.64
N GLU A 52 -9.59 9.14 -17.54
CA GLU A 52 -10.46 7.98 -17.76
C GLU A 52 -9.97 6.73 -17.01
N VAL A 53 -10.87 5.77 -16.83
CA VAL A 53 -10.56 4.40 -16.43
C VAL A 53 -10.92 3.45 -17.57
N HIS A 54 -9.97 2.62 -17.99
CA HIS A 54 -10.23 1.56 -18.97
C HIS A 54 -9.78 0.20 -18.42
N ILE A 55 -10.76 -0.68 -18.17
CA ILE A 55 -10.53 -2.07 -17.81
C ILE A 55 -10.81 -2.95 -19.03
N ALA A 56 -9.75 -3.30 -19.75
CA ALA A 56 -9.78 -4.18 -20.92
C ALA A 56 -9.57 -5.67 -20.59
N ALA A 57 -9.29 -5.95 -19.31
CA ALA A 57 -8.94 -7.26 -18.81
C ALA A 57 -10.11 -8.25 -18.66
N GLY A 58 -9.88 -9.52 -18.99
CA GLY A 58 -10.85 -10.60 -18.73
C GLY A 58 -10.81 -11.10 -17.28
N GLN A 59 -11.96 -11.44 -16.70
CA GLN A 59 -12.10 -12.03 -15.36
C GLN A 59 -11.53 -11.17 -14.21
N THR A 60 -11.46 -9.85 -14.39
CA THR A 60 -10.97 -8.91 -13.37
C THR A 60 -12.10 -8.48 -12.44
N ARG A 61 -11.82 -8.36 -11.14
CA ARG A 61 -12.76 -7.93 -10.11
C ARG A 61 -12.24 -6.71 -9.35
N VAL A 62 -13.05 -5.66 -9.29
CA VAL A 62 -12.87 -4.51 -8.38
C VAL A 62 -14.02 -4.56 -7.37
N ASN A 63 -13.71 -4.81 -6.11
CA ASN A 63 -14.74 -4.94 -5.06
C ASN A 63 -15.31 -3.57 -4.65
N GLY A 64 -14.51 -2.51 -4.71
CA GLY A 64 -14.92 -1.16 -4.37
C GLY A 64 -15.43 -0.34 -5.56
N ARG A 65 -15.60 0.97 -5.33
CA ARG A 65 -16.06 1.93 -6.33
C ARG A 65 -15.00 2.14 -7.42
N VAL A 66 -15.41 2.11 -8.68
CA VAL A 66 -14.61 2.55 -9.83
C VAL A 66 -15.04 3.96 -10.20
N SER A 67 -14.16 4.94 -10.03
CA SER A 67 -14.45 6.35 -10.30
C SER A 67 -13.46 6.99 -11.26
N ALA A 68 -13.92 7.94 -12.05
CA ALA A 68 -13.10 8.66 -13.01
C ALA A 68 -13.64 10.09 -13.19
N HIS A 69 -12.79 11.10 -13.34
CA HIS A 69 -13.22 12.43 -13.77
C HIS A 69 -13.76 12.41 -15.21
N GLY A 70 -13.13 11.61 -16.06
CA GLY A 70 -13.57 11.27 -17.40
C GLY A 70 -14.61 10.15 -17.40
N ASN A 71 -14.44 9.21 -18.34
CA ASN A 71 -15.33 8.06 -18.50
C ASN A 71 -14.76 6.82 -17.80
N VAL A 72 -15.64 5.85 -17.53
CA VAL A 72 -15.26 4.49 -17.10
C VAL A 72 -15.68 3.51 -18.19
N ARG A 73 -14.72 2.75 -18.72
CA ARG A 73 -14.94 1.79 -19.81
C ARG A 73 -14.52 0.38 -19.43
N PHE A 74 -15.37 -0.59 -19.78
CA PHE A 74 -15.10 -2.02 -19.66
C PHE A 74 -15.19 -2.67 -21.04
N THR A 75 -14.13 -3.35 -21.48
CA THR A 75 -14.13 -4.07 -22.79
C THR A 75 -13.76 -5.55 -22.68
N GLY A 76 -13.26 -6.00 -21.53
CA GLY A 76 -12.93 -7.40 -21.30
C GLY A 76 -14.14 -8.26 -20.90
N PRO A 77 -14.13 -9.57 -21.16
CA PRO A 77 -15.20 -10.47 -20.72
C PRO A 77 -15.16 -10.68 -19.20
N LYS A 78 -16.32 -10.74 -18.55
CA LYS A 78 -16.45 -11.05 -17.12
C LYS A 78 -15.67 -10.09 -16.21
N VAL A 79 -15.85 -8.78 -16.41
CA VAL A 79 -15.39 -7.77 -15.46
C VAL A 79 -16.48 -7.55 -14.41
N TRP A 80 -16.08 -7.55 -13.13
CA TRP A 80 -16.95 -7.19 -12.01
C TRP A 80 -16.41 -5.93 -11.35
N ALA A 81 -17.27 -4.96 -11.11
CA ALA A 81 -16.95 -3.74 -10.39
C ALA A 81 -18.03 -3.51 -9.33
N GLY A 82 -17.68 -2.81 -8.24
CA GLY A 82 -18.65 -2.22 -7.34
C GLY A 82 -19.39 -1.06 -8.01
N ALA A 83 -19.68 0.00 -7.25
CA ALA A 83 -20.30 1.20 -7.83
C ALA A 83 -19.41 1.81 -8.93
N VAL A 84 -20.01 2.23 -10.04
CA VAL A 84 -19.30 2.92 -11.13
C VAL A 84 -19.71 4.39 -11.13
N ALA A 85 -18.74 5.28 -11.08
CA ALA A 85 -18.94 6.72 -10.93
C ALA A 85 -18.07 7.52 -11.94
N PRO A 86 -18.48 7.63 -13.21
CA PRO A 86 -17.86 8.56 -14.15
C PRO A 86 -18.18 10.02 -13.73
N LYS A 87 -17.41 10.98 -14.25
CA LYS A 87 -17.56 12.42 -13.90
C LYS A 87 -17.41 12.72 -12.41
N ALA A 88 -16.55 11.97 -11.73
CA ALA A 88 -16.17 12.24 -10.35
C ALA A 88 -15.30 13.51 -10.24
N GLY A 89 -15.16 14.03 -9.01
CA GLY A 89 -14.23 15.13 -8.73
C GLY A 89 -12.77 14.70 -8.92
N ILE A 90 -11.90 15.68 -9.17
CA ILE A 90 -10.45 15.48 -9.25
C ILE A 90 -9.89 15.28 -7.84
N VAL A 91 -8.93 14.37 -7.71
CA VAL A 91 -8.20 14.08 -6.47
C VAL A 91 -6.73 14.49 -6.59
N THR A 92 -6.17 15.01 -5.51
CA THR A 92 -4.72 15.22 -5.38
C THR A 92 -4.13 14.20 -4.42
N LEU A 93 -2.90 13.75 -4.68
CA LEU A 93 -2.16 12.94 -3.73
C LEU A 93 -1.49 13.82 -2.67
N PRO A 94 -1.23 13.28 -1.47
CA PRO A 94 -0.33 13.94 -0.53
C PRO A 94 1.05 14.11 -1.18
N THR A 95 1.70 15.22 -0.86
CA THR A 95 3.08 15.47 -1.30
C THR A 95 4.04 15.13 -0.18
N PHE A 96 5.17 14.55 -0.54
CA PHE A 96 6.21 14.17 0.40
C PHE A 96 7.48 14.95 0.09
N ALA A 97 8.00 15.68 1.08
CA ALA A 97 9.25 16.39 0.92
C ALA A 97 10.42 15.40 1.01
N LEU A 98 11.14 15.18 -0.10
CA LEU A 98 12.31 14.29 -0.15
C LEU A 98 13.34 14.63 0.94
N GLU A 99 13.53 15.92 1.21
CA GLU A 99 14.41 16.43 2.27
C GLU A 99 14.06 15.93 3.68
N GLU A 100 12.78 15.64 3.94
CA GLU A 100 12.37 15.07 5.22
C GLU A 100 12.81 13.63 5.37
N PHE A 101 12.74 12.84 4.29
CA PHE A 101 13.24 11.46 4.27
C PHE A 101 14.76 11.44 4.37
N ARG A 102 15.48 12.33 3.66
CA ARG A 102 16.94 12.47 3.77
C ARG A 102 17.40 12.71 5.21
N ARG A 103 16.71 13.58 5.96
CA ARG A 103 17.05 13.85 7.37
C ARG A 103 16.83 12.67 8.31
N ARG A 104 15.93 11.74 7.97
CA ARG A 104 15.57 10.57 8.78
C ARG A 104 16.22 9.27 8.29
N ALA A 105 16.97 9.33 7.19
CA ALA A 105 17.50 8.14 6.52
C ALA A 105 18.42 7.34 7.44
N ASP A 106 18.20 6.03 7.49
CA ASP A 106 19.14 5.10 8.11
C ASP A 106 20.38 4.95 7.22
N VAL A 107 20.17 4.95 5.89
CA VAL A 107 21.23 4.92 4.87
C VAL A 107 20.88 5.86 3.71
N THR A 108 21.86 6.65 3.27
CA THR A 108 21.75 7.50 2.08
C THR A 108 22.77 7.07 1.03
N TYR A 109 22.35 7.04 -0.23
CA TYR A 109 23.17 6.69 -1.38
C TYR A 109 23.21 7.88 -2.35
N PRO A 110 24.41 8.39 -2.71
CA PRO A 110 24.54 9.58 -3.55
C PRO A 110 24.29 9.32 -5.05
N ASP A 111 24.25 8.04 -5.45
CA ASP A 111 24.06 7.60 -6.83
C ASP A 111 23.07 6.44 -6.88
N SER A 112 22.60 6.12 -8.09
CA SER A 112 21.71 4.98 -8.36
C SER A 112 22.21 3.68 -7.73
N GLN A 113 21.28 2.89 -7.19
CA GLN A 113 21.57 1.66 -6.47
C GLN A 113 20.95 0.44 -7.13
N ARG A 114 21.68 -0.68 -7.02
CA ARG A 114 21.17 -2.00 -7.34
C ARG A 114 21.28 -2.89 -6.09
N PHE A 115 20.15 -3.38 -5.61
CA PHE A 115 20.10 -4.33 -4.50
C PHE A 115 19.80 -5.72 -5.04
N ASP A 116 20.73 -6.66 -4.86
CA ASP A 116 20.64 -8.02 -5.39
C ASP A 116 20.69 -9.07 -4.27
N GLY A 117 19.54 -9.31 -3.63
CA GLY A 117 19.44 -10.25 -2.50
C GLY A 117 19.82 -9.67 -1.12
N ASP A 118 20.64 -8.61 -1.08
CA ASP A 118 21.01 -7.92 0.15
C ASP A 118 20.37 -6.53 0.23
N LEU A 119 19.39 -6.37 1.11
CA LEU A 119 18.80 -5.09 1.49
C LEU A 119 18.42 -5.15 2.98
N PRO A 120 19.17 -4.48 3.88
CA PRO A 120 18.84 -4.49 5.29
C PRO A 120 17.57 -3.68 5.56
N ASP A 121 16.90 -4.00 6.66
CA ASP A 121 15.77 -3.23 7.16
C ASP A 121 16.18 -1.77 7.40
N GLY A 122 15.28 -0.82 7.08
CA GLY A 122 15.55 0.61 7.28
C GLY A 122 14.89 1.55 6.28
N LEU A 123 15.08 2.84 6.51
CA LEU A 123 14.80 3.92 5.58
C LEU A 123 16.03 4.18 4.71
N HIS A 124 15.90 3.88 3.42
CA HIS A 124 16.93 4.04 2.40
C HIS A 124 16.56 5.21 1.49
N VAL A 125 17.45 6.19 1.38
CA VAL A 125 17.30 7.32 0.45
C VAL A 125 18.36 7.25 -0.63
N VAL A 126 17.94 7.28 -1.89
CA VAL A 126 18.79 7.10 -3.07
C VAL A 126 18.65 8.32 -3.98
N ASP A 127 19.76 9.03 -4.20
CA ASP A 127 19.85 10.16 -5.11
C ASP A 127 20.08 9.68 -6.55
N GLY A 128 19.15 8.86 -7.04
CA GLY A 128 19.17 8.27 -8.36
C GLY A 128 18.07 7.23 -8.51
N ASP A 129 18.29 6.29 -9.42
CA ASP A 129 17.38 5.17 -9.66
C ASP A 129 17.66 4.01 -8.71
N VAL A 130 16.65 3.21 -8.42
CA VAL A 130 16.77 1.97 -7.65
C VAL A 130 16.35 0.80 -8.52
N THR A 131 17.24 -0.20 -8.64
CA THR A 131 16.89 -1.49 -9.20
C THR A 131 16.96 -2.57 -8.12
N LEU A 132 15.82 -3.20 -7.84
CA LEU A 132 15.75 -4.38 -6.99
C LEU A 132 15.85 -5.63 -7.87
N THR A 133 16.88 -6.44 -7.67
CA THR A 133 17.06 -7.78 -8.24
C THR A 133 17.17 -8.83 -7.13
N GLY A 134 17.19 -10.10 -7.52
CA GLY A 134 17.19 -11.21 -6.57
C GLY A 134 15.93 -11.31 -5.70
N ASN A 135 15.95 -12.31 -4.82
CA ASN A 135 14.91 -12.56 -3.83
C ASN A 135 15.22 -11.72 -2.59
N LEU A 136 14.29 -10.88 -2.17
CA LEU A 136 14.47 -9.95 -1.04
C LEU A 136 13.34 -10.14 -0.05
N SER A 137 13.66 -10.20 1.24
CA SER A 137 12.67 -10.17 2.32
C SER A 137 13.13 -9.19 3.40
N ALA A 138 12.49 -8.03 3.48
CA ALA A 138 12.93 -6.94 4.35
C ALA A 138 11.77 -6.00 4.70
N ARG A 139 11.92 -5.27 5.80
CA ARG A 139 11.09 -4.13 6.17
C ARG A 139 11.82 -2.84 5.79
N VAL A 140 11.37 -2.19 4.73
CA VAL A 140 12.07 -1.06 4.13
C VAL A 140 11.12 0.07 3.78
N THR A 141 11.66 1.28 3.78
CA THR A 141 11.11 2.40 3.02
C THR A 141 12.21 2.83 2.07
N ILE A 142 11.98 2.74 0.76
CA ILE A 142 12.94 3.18 -0.25
C ILE A 142 12.40 4.46 -0.88
N VAL A 143 13.21 5.51 -0.80
CA VAL A 143 12.92 6.80 -1.41
C VAL A 143 13.97 7.06 -2.47
N ALA A 144 13.56 7.19 -3.73
CA ALA A 144 14.44 7.40 -4.87
C ALA A 144 14.11 8.75 -5.52
N SER A 145 15.11 9.56 -5.86
CA SER A 145 14.87 10.76 -6.66
C SER A 145 14.53 10.44 -8.12
N GLY A 146 14.91 9.24 -8.60
CA GLY A 146 14.57 8.73 -9.92
C GLY A 146 13.53 7.59 -9.90
N ASP A 147 13.72 6.61 -10.78
CA ASP A 147 12.84 5.46 -10.96
C ASP A 147 13.11 4.36 -9.91
N ILE A 148 12.09 3.55 -9.62
CA ILE A 148 12.22 2.29 -8.85
C ILE A 148 11.77 1.12 -9.74
N LEU A 149 12.71 0.25 -10.08
CA LEU A 149 12.50 -0.95 -10.89
C LEU A 149 12.58 -2.22 -10.04
N LEU A 150 11.52 -3.03 -10.06
CA LEU A 150 11.44 -4.34 -9.41
C LEU A 150 11.50 -5.44 -10.48
N ALA A 151 12.73 -5.82 -10.83
CA ALA A 151 12.99 -6.65 -12.01
C ALA A 151 12.85 -8.17 -11.81
N ALA A 152 12.94 -8.68 -10.58
CA ALA A 152 12.82 -10.11 -10.26
C ALA A 152 11.57 -10.43 -9.43
N GLY A 153 11.30 -11.72 -9.21
CA GLY A 153 10.13 -12.19 -8.47
C GLY A 153 10.42 -12.54 -7.00
N GLN A 154 9.42 -13.14 -6.34
CA GLN A 154 9.53 -13.79 -5.03
C GLN A 154 10.04 -12.90 -3.88
N ARG A 155 9.79 -11.60 -3.94
CA ARG A 155 10.11 -10.68 -2.85
C ARG A 155 9.01 -10.63 -1.80
N ARG A 156 9.38 -10.29 -0.58
CA ARG A 156 8.47 -9.96 0.51
C ARG A 156 8.93 -8.66 1.18
N LEU A 157 8.41 -7.53 0.71
CA LEU A 157 8.81 -6.22 1.19
C LEU A 157 7.65 -5.56 1.93
N GLN A 158 7.94 -5.02 3.11
CA GLN A 158 6.96 -4.34 3.95
C GLN A 158 7.49 -2.95 4.32
N ALA A 159 6.62 -1.94 4.42
CA ALA A 159 6.99 -0.61 4.87
C ALA A 159 7.73 -0.68 6.22
N TRP A 160 8.85 0.05 6.32
CA TRP A 160 9.70 0.05 7.50
C TRP A 160 9.03 0.78 8.67
N ASP A 161 8.63 2.03 8.42
CA ASP A 161 8.20 2.96 9.45
C ASP A 161 6.67 3.16 9.49
N ARG A 162 6.23 4.05 10.38
CA ARG A 162 4.81 4.36 10.58
C ARG A 162 4.20 5.22 9.47
N THR A 163 5.00 5.74 8.54
CA THR A 163 4.45 6.41 7.36
C THR A 163 3.69 5.41 6.49
N GLY A 164 4.02 4.11 6.59
CA GLY A 164 3.42 3.10 5.74
C GLY A 164 3.85 3.20 4.27
N ILE A 165 4.82 4.05 3.94
CA ILE A 165 5.42 4.12 2.60
C ILE A 165 6.40 2.97 2.46
N LEU A 166 6.19 2.15 1.43
CA LEU A 166 7.16 1.17 1.00
C LEU A 166 8.11 1.79 -0.03
N PHE A 167 7.56 2.44 -1.06
CA PHE A 167 8.31 3.08 -2.13
C PHE A 167 7.82 4.51 -2.38
N LEU A 168 8.77 5.45 -2.47
CA LEU A 168 8.55 6.80 -2.96
C LEU A 168 9.53 7.06 -4.11
N ALA A 169 9.01 7.18 -5.34
CA ALA A 169 9.81 7.47 -6.52
C ALA A 169 9.56 8.91 -6.99
N GLY A 170 10.63 9.63 -7.32
CA GLY A 170 10.55 10.88 -8.07
C GLY A 170 10.18 10.66 -9.54
N GLY A 171 10.51 9.47 -10.07
CA GLY A 171 10.07 8.98 -11.38
C GLY A 171 9.04 7.86 -11.28
N ASP A 172 9.22 6.81 -12.08
CA ASP A 172 8.30 5.69 -12.22
C ASP A 172 8.57 4.57 -11.21
N ILE A 173 7.52 3.83 -10.86
CA ILE A 173 7.62 2.54 -10.17
C ILE A 173 7.22 1.43 -11.14
N ARG A 174 8.15 0.55 -11.51
CA ARG A 174 7.89 -0.54 -12.48
C ARG A 174 8.10 -1.91 -11.83
N VAL A 175 7.04 -2.72 -11.81
CA VAL A 175 7.06 -4.10 -11.32
C VAL A 175 6.98 -5.07 -12.51
N SER A 176 8.12 -5.56 -12.97
CA SER A 176 8.15 -6.58 -14.04
C SER A 176 8.20 -8.01 -13.50
N GLY A 177 8.70 -8.20 -12.28
CA GLY A 177 8.74 -9.50 -11.62
C GLY A 177 7.38 -10.01 -11.15
N SER A 178 7.27 -11.33 -11.01
CA SER A 178 6.04 -12.04 -10.60
C SER A 178 6.15 -12.62 -9.18
N THR A 179 5.03 -13.00 -8.56
CA THR A 179 4.99 -13.65 -7.22
C THR A 179 5.62 -12.83 -6.09
N ASN A 180 5.60 -11.50 -6.21
CA ASN A 180 6.07 -10.60 -5.16
C ASN A 180 4.96 -10.30 -4.16
N HIS A 181 5.32 -10.07 -2.90
CA HIS A 181 4.45 -9.69 -1.81
C HIS A 181 4.90 -8.31 -1.30
N PHE A 182 4.04 -7.32 -1.44
CA PHE A 182 4.29 -5.95 -1.01
C PHE A 182 3.28 -5.56 0.06
N THR A 183 3.74 -4.85 1.08
CA THR A 183 2.89 -4.25 2.10
C THR A 183 3.30 -2.81 2.36
N GLY A 184 2.48 -1.87 1.94
CA GLY A 184 2.70 -0.44 2.11
C GLY A 184 2.29 0.37 0.89
N THR A 185 2.51 1.67 0.95
CA THR A 185 2.18 2.60 -0.13
C THR A 185 3.31 2.63 -1.15
N LEU A 186 2.96 2.46 -2.43
CA LEU A 186 3.83 2.68 -3.58
C LEU A 186 3.41 4.02 -4.19
N HIS A 187 4.26 5.03 -4.02
CA HIS A 187 3.95 6.41 -4.33
C HIS A 187 4.87 6.99 -5.40
N ALA A 188 4.30 7.41 -6.53
CA ALA A 188 5.00 8.02 -7.66
C ALA A 188 4.21 9.26 -8.14
N PRO A 189 4.17 10.36 -7.35
CA PRO A 189 3.24 11.47 -7.55
C PRO A 189 3.36 12.13 -8.92
N ASP A 190 4.57 12.12 -9.51
CA ASP A 190 4.87 12.67 -10.83
C ASP A 190 5.18 11.59 -11.88
N GLY A 191 5.11 10.32 -11.50
CA GLY A 191 5.48 9.18 -12.33
C GLY A 191 4.34 8.20 -12.60
N CYS A 192 4.70 7.12 -13.27
CA CYS A 192 3.83 6.00 -13.57
C CYS A 192 4.11 4.84 -12.62
N PHE A 193 3.06 4.31 -11.99
CA PHE A 193 3.09 2.94 -11.50
C PHE A 193 2.69 1.99 -12.63
N SER A 194 3.56 1.05 -12.96
CA SER A 194 3.22 -0.02 -13.89
C SER A 194 3.60 -1.40 -13.36
N THR A 195 2.74 -2.38 -13.60
CA THR A 195 3.06 -3.79 -13.31
C THR A 195 2.78 -4.65 -14.54
N ALA A 196 3.83 -5.31 -15.03
CA ALA A 196 3.75 -6.34 -16.07
C ALA A 196 3.84 -7.76 -15.48
N GLY A 197 4.31 -7.89 -14.24
CA GLY A 197 4.38 -9.15 -13.53
C GLY A 197 3.02 -9.72 -13.14
N CYS A 198 3.00 -11.03 -12.88
CA CYS A 198 1.79 -11.77 -12.54
C CYS A 198 1.86 -12.32 -11.10
N ARG A 199 0.69 -12.58 -10.49
CA ARG A 199 0.60 -13.16 -9.14
C ARG A 199 1.33 -12.34 -8.07
N ASN A 200 1.44 -11.03 -8.28
CA ASN A 200 1.93 -10.13 -7.25
C ASN A 200 0.78 -9.82 -6.28
N ALA A 201 1.10 -9.80 -4.99
CA ALA A 201 0.19 -9.49 -3.90
C ALA A 201 0.60 -8.15 -3.28
N PHE A 202 -0.16 -7.10 -3.57
CA PHE A 202 -0.05 -5.78 -2.95
C PHE A 202 -1.03 -5.73 -1.75
N LEU A 203 -0.63 -6.38 -0.66
CA LEU A 203 -1.43 -6.58 0.56
C LEU A 203 -1.38 -5.34 1.44
N ASP A 204 -2.51 -4.88 1.99
CA ASP A 204 -2.59 -3.63 2.77
C ASP A 204 -1.84 -2.46 2.11
N SER A 205 -1.86 -2.44 0.77
CA SER A 205 -1.05 -1.54 -0.04
C SER A 205 -1.92 -0.53 -0.75
N ARG A 206 -1.35 0.66 -0.95
CA ARG A 206 -1.95 1.72 -1.75
C ARG A 206 -1.03 2.03 -2.93
N ILE A 207 -1.61 2.18 -4.11
CA ILE A 207 -0.91 2.53 -5.34
C ILE A 207 -1.33 3.94 -5.73
N TRP A 208 -0.43 4.90 -5.55
CA TRP A 208 -0.71 6.32 -5.70
C TRP A 208 0.29 6.94 -6.66
N ALA A 209 -0.13 7.22 -7.89
CA ALA A 209 0.76 7.72 -8.92
C ALA A 209 0.09 8.76 -9.82
N ARG A 210 0.88 9.46 -10.65
CA ARG A 210 0.32 10.28 -11.74
C ARG A 210 -0.38 9.39 -12.76
N GLU A 211 0.28 8.31 -13.15
CA GLU A 211 -0.25 7.35 -14.11
C GLU A 211 -0.25 5.94 -13.52
N VAL A 212 -1.23 5.11 -13.91
CA VAL A 212 -1.31 3.72 -13.48
C VAL A 212 -1.62 2.79 -14.64
N ALA A 213 -0.75 1.78 -14.84
CA ALA A 213 -0.90 0.75 -15.86
C ALA A 213 -0.72 -0.67 -15.29
N ILE A 214 -1.80 -1.43 -15.19
CA ILE A 214 -1.80 -2.82 -14.72
C ILE A 214 -1.91 -3.73 -15.95
N ILE A 215 -0.74 -4.13 -16.45
CA ILE A 215 -0.61 -4.95 -17.67
C ILE A 215 -0.57 -6.44 -17.33
N GLY A 216 0.08 -6.79 -16.21
CA GLY A 216 0.13 -8.16 -15.71
C GLY A 216 -1.20 -8.64 -15.13
N GLY A 217 -1.39 -9.96 -15.09
CA GLY A 217 -2.60 -10.60 -14.60
C GLY A 217 -2.43 -11.32 -13.26
N TRP A 218 -3.55 -11.76 -12.67
CA TRP A 218 -3.57 -12.48 -11.39
C TRP A 218 -2.97 -11.73 -10.20
N ASN A 219 -2.94 -10.41 -10.25
CA ASN A 219 -2.44 -9.61 -9.13
C ASN A 219 -3.58 -9.32 -8.14
N ASP A 220 -3.24 -9.33 -6.86
CA ASP A 220 -4.12 -8.94 -5.76
C ASP A 220 -3.71 -7.56 -5.25
N PHE A 221 -4.67 -6.64 -5.12
CA PHE A 221 -4.44 -5.29 -4.59
C PHE A 221 -5.37 -5.03 -3.41
N GLY A 222 -4.86 -4.39 -2.35
CA GLY A 222 -5.67 -3.93 -1.20
C GLY A 222 -6.21 -5.05 -0.30
N GLN A 223 -5.88 -6.32 -0.57
CA GLN A 223 -6.26 -7.43 0.31
C GLN A 223 -5.64 -7.23 1.68
N ALA A 224 -6.43 -7.42 2.75
CA ALA A 224 -5.89 -7.51 4.10
C ALA A 224 -4.85 -8.62 4.17
N ARG A 225 -3.71 -8.37 4.84
CA ARG A 225 -2.74 -9.43 5.11
C ARG A 225 -3.44 -10.53 5.91
N GLN A 226 -3.49 -11.74 5.35
CA GLN A 226 -3.86 -12.90 6.14
C GLN A 226 -2.73 -13.11 7.16
N GLU A 227 -2.96 -12.74 8.42
CA GLU A 227 -2.05 -13.07 9.50
C GLU A 227 -1.93 -14.60 9.55
N ASP A 228 -0.69 -15.09 9.60
CA ASP A 228 -0.40 -16.50 9.73
C ASP A 228 -1.04 -17.01 11.05
N PRO A 229 -1.98 -17.98 11.04
CA PRO A 229 -2.78 -18.36 12.21
C PRO A 229 -1.97 -18.94 13.37
N ALA A 230 -0.65 -19.07 13.24
CA ALA A 230 0.25 -19.59 14.25
C ALA A 230 0.60 -18.62 15.40
N THR A 231 0.23 -17.33 15.33
CA THR A 231 0.59 -16.34 16.38
C THR A 231 -0.57 -15.80 17.22
N THR A 232 -1.82 -16.12 16.89
CA THR A 232 -2.98 -15.77 17.72
C THR A 232 -3.56 -17.02 18.37
N ARG A 233 -2.90 -17.55 19.40
CA ARG A 233 -3.67 -18.28 20.43
C ARG A 233 -4.39 -17.21 21.27
N PRO A 234 -5.73 -17.17 21.28
CA PRO A 234 -6.43 -16.33 22.24
C PRO A 234 -6.02 -16.80 23.65
N ARG A 235 -5.55 -15.87 24.48
CA ARG A 235 -5.42 -16.15 25.91
C ARG A 235 -6.83 -16.48 26.43
N PRO A 236 -7.04 -17.57 27.17
CA PRO A 236 -8.33 -17.83 27.77
C PRO A 236 -8.63 -16.68 28.74
N VAL A 237 -9.72 -15.97 28.47
CA VAL A 237 -10.23 -14.93 29.36
C VAL A 237 -10.67 -15.63 30.64
N THR A 238 -9.94 -15.43 31.73
CA THR A 238 -10.36 -15.92 33.04
C THR A 238 -11.63 -15.18 33.41
N ALA A 239 -12.75 -15.89 33.47
CA ALA A 239 -14.01 -15.34 33.95
C ALA A 239 -13.79 -14.77 35.36
N SER A 240 -13.92 -13.46 35.49
CA SER A 240 -13.99 -12.78 36.76
C SER A 240 -15.20 -13.32 37.53
N ARG A 241 -14.94 -14.17 38.54
CA ARG A 241 -15.96 -14.53 39.53
C ARG A 241 -16.42 -13.25 40.22
N GLN A 242 -17.62 -12.79 39.89
CA GLN A 242 -18.38 -11.89 40.74
C GLN A 242 -18.48 -12.55 42.13
N ARG A 243 -17.93 -11.88 43.14
CA ARG A 243 -18.14 -12.25 44.55
C ARG A 243 -19.64 -12.12 44.87
N PRO A 244 -20.30 -13.15 45.40
CA PRO A 244 -21.60 -12.97 46.02
C PRO A 244 -21.45 -12.12 47.28
N ARG A 245 -22.35 -11.15 47.44
CA ARG A 245 -22.53 -10.34 48.65
C ARG A 245 -22.73 -11.25 49.87
N GLN A 246 -21.99 -10.97 50.94
CA GLN A 246 -22.24 -11.56 52.26
C GLN A 246 -23.66 -11.20 52.72
N ALA A 247 -24.48 -12.22 52.97
CA ALA A 247 -25.64 -12.13 53.85
C ALA A 247 -25.24 -12.72 55.20
N SER A 248 -25.31 -11.88 56.23
CA SER A 248 -25.14 -12.21 57.64
C SER A 248 -26.36 -12.96 58.19
N HIS A 249 -26.14 -14.00 59.00
CA HIS A 249 -26.93 -14.45 60.19
C HIS A 249 -26.41 -15.85 60.60
N ARG A 250 -25.66 -15.98 61.71
CA ARG A 250 -26.06 -16.32 63.09
C ARG A 250 -26.69 -17.72 63.27
N GLU A 251 -26.09 -18.47 64.20
CA GLU A 251 -26.57 -19.58 65.07
C GLU A 251 -25.63 -20.79 64.98
N ASP A 252 -24.73 -20.93 65.94
CA ASP A 252 -24.87 -21.61 67.25
C ASP A 252 -24.46 -23.09 67.16
N SER A 253 -23.40 -23.43 67.89
CA SER A 253 -22.86 -24.76 68.05
C SER A 253 -23.07 -25.21 69.49
N ALA A 254 -23.72 -26.36 69.67
CA ALA A 254 -23.36 -27.45 70.61
C ALA A 254 -24.58 -28.37 70.85
N PRO A 255 -24.38 -29.63 71.28
CA PRO A 255 -23.12 -30.30 71.63
C PRO A 255 -22.66 -31.38 70.63
#